data_AF-A0A0J7JV58-F1
#
_entry.id   AF-A0A0J7JV58-F1
#
_cell.length_a   1.000
_cell.length_b   1.000
_cell.length_c   1.000
_cell.angle_alpha   90.00
_cell.angle_beta   90.00
_cell.angle_gamma   90.00
#
_symmetry.space_group_name_H-M   'P 1'
#
loop_
_entity.id
_entity.type
_entity.pdbx_description
1 polymer ?
#
loop_
_entity_poly.entity_id
_entity_poly.type
_entity_poly.pdbx_seq_one_letter_code
_entity_poly.pdbx_strand_id
1 'polypeptide(L)'
;MYTDTDSLIYHIECEDLYENIKRNVDKFDTSDYPADNAYGIPLVNKKVPGLMKDENNGTIMTEFVGLRAKMYALRVDGKKDIKKVKGVKSNVIARTITFDDYTRCLNEEIEMTRQQSCIRSKLH
;
A
#
# COMPACT_ATOMS: atom_id res chain seq x y z
N MET A 1 -6.70 -0.98 -11.68
CA MET A 1 -6.22 0.33 -11.21
C MET A 1 -7.08 0.77 -10.04
N TYR A 2 -6.47 1.22 -8.93
CA TYR A 2 -7.17 1.66 -7.72
C TYR A 2 -6.59 2.99 -7.23
N THR A 3 -7.42 3.88 -6.70
CA THR A 3 -7.01 5.23 -6.26
C THR A 3 -7.58 5.53 -4.87
N ASP A 4 -6.78 6.16 -4.00
CA ASP A 4 -7.24 6.65 -2.69
C ASP A 4 -6.54 7.97 -2.32
N THR A 5 -7.29 9.07 -2.42
CA THR A 5 -6.92 10.46 -2.07
C THR A 5 -5.63 10.95 -2.76
N ASP A 6 -4.47 10.52 -2.28
CA ASP A 6 -3.12 10.89 -2.69
C ASP A 6 -2.27 9.68 -3.15
N SER A 7 -2.83 8.47 -3.13
CA SER A 7 -2.17 7.21 -3.52
C SER A 7 -2.82 6.59 -4.75
N LEU A 8 -1.99 5.96 -5.60
CA LEU A 8 -2.39 5.29 -6.82
C LEU A 8 -1.75 3.91 -6.86
N ILE A 9 -2.56 2.89 -7.11
CA ILE A 9 -2.11 1.50 -7.28
C ILE A 9 -2.30 1.14 -8.76
N TYR A 10 -1.17 0.98 -9.44
CA TYR A 10 -1.09 0.66 -10.85
C TYR A 10 -0.64 -0.79 -11.05
N HIS A 11 -1.26 -1.44 -12.03
CA HIS A 11 -0.68 -2.61 -12.67
C HIS A 11 0.11 -2.09 -13.87
N ILE A 12 1.43 -2.27 -13.84
CA ILE A 12 2.34 -1.76 -14.87
C ILE A 12 2.96 -2.96 -15.56
N GLU A 13 2.79 -3.04 -16.88
CA GLU A 13 3.47 -4.02 -17.72
C GLU A 13 4.66 -3.32 -18.38
N CYS A 14 5.87 -3.63 -17.92
CA CYS A 14 7.11 -3.11 -18.49
C CYS A 14 8.27 -4.08 -18.23
N GLU A 15 9.35 -3.97 -18.99
CA GLU A 15 10.54 -4.83 -18.84
C GLU A 15 11.23 -4.59 -17.49
N ASP A 16 11.49 -3.34 -17.13
CA ASP A 16 12.08 -2.95 -15.85
C ASP A 16 11.56 -1.56 -15.42
N LEU A 17 10.74 -1.54 -14.39
CA LEU A 17 10.17 -0.31 -13.84
C LEU A 17 11.24 0.56 -13.18
N TYR A 18 12.20 -0.04 -12.50
CA TYR A 18 13.19 0.67 -11.69
C TYR A 18 14.27 1.31 -12.56
N GLU A 19 14.63 0.69 -13.69
CA GLU A 19 15.40 1.34 -14.77
C GLU A 19 14.71 2.61 -15.28
N ASN A 20 13.39 2.56 -15.49
CA ASN A 20 12.63 3.72 -15.96
C ASN A 20 12.58 4.84 -14.92
N ILE A 21 12.42 4.50 -13.63
CA ILE A 21 12.50 5.46 -12.51
C ILE A 21 13.89 6.09 -12.47
N LYS A 22 14.95 5.28 -12.57
CA LYS A 22 16.34 5.73 -12.55
C LYS A 22 16.65 6.72 -13.69
N ARG A 23 16.14 6.46 -14.90
CA ARG A 23 16.30 7.34 -16.07
C ARG A 23 15.54 8.66 -15.94
N ASN A 24 14.43 8.67 -15.19
CA ASN A 24 13.57 9.84 -15.00
C ASN A 24 13.60 10.33 -13.53
N VAL A 25 14.75 10.26 -12.87
CA VAL A 25 14.86 10.52 -11.43
C VAL A 25 14.37 11.92 -11.03
N ASP A 26 14.41 12.88 -11.94
CA ASP A 26 13.89 14.25 -11.78
C ASP A 26 12.37 14.29 -11.52
N LYS A 27 11.62 13.26 -11.93
CA LYS A 27 10.16 13.15 -11.78
C LYS A 27 9.74 12.39 -10.53
N PHE A 28 10.68 11.77 -9.82
CA PHE A 28 10.39 10.91 -8.68
C PHE A 28 11.12 11.36 -7.42
N ASP A 29 10.45 11.23 -6.27
CA ASP A 29 11.09 11.24 -4.95
C ASP A 29 11.60 9.82 -4.64
N THR A 30 12.91 9.68 -4.61
CA THR A 30 13.64 8.43 -4.37
C THR A 30 14.43 8.48 -3.06
N SER A 31 14.23 9.52 -2.26
CA SER A 31 15.02 9.79 -1.05
C SER A 31 14.83 8.76 0.06
N ASP A 32 13.71 8.03 0.04
CA ASP A 32 13.35 7.00 1.03
C ASP A 32 13.83 5.59 0.63
N TYR A 33 14.52 5.43 -0.49
CA TYR A 33 15.13 4.16 -0.89
C TYR A 33 16.29 3.77 0.05
N PRO A 34 16.59 2.46 0.21
CA PRO A 34 17.82 2.02 0.86
C PRO A 34 19.06 2.57 0.16
N ALA A 35 20.08 2.94 0.94
CA ALA A 35 21.36 3.41 0.39
C ALA A 35 22.06 2.35 -0.48
N ASP A 36 21.84 1.09 -0.17
CA ASP A 36 22.32 -0.11 -0.85
C ASP A 36 21.24 -0.76 -1.74
N ASN A 37 20.27 0.03 -2.24
CA ASN A 37 19.21 -0.51 -3.09
C ASN A 37 19.78 -1.23 -4.32
N ALA A 38 19.19 -2.39 -4.65
CA ALA A 38 19.66 -3.28 -5.71
C ALA A 38 19.68 -2.64 -7.11
N TYR A 39 18.93 -1.55 -7.31
CA TYR A 39 18.79 -0.86 -8.59
C TYR A 39 19.82 0.27 -8.79
N GLY A 40 20.59 0.61 -7.75
CA GLY A 40 21.54 1.72 -7.76
C GLY A 40 20.88 3.06 -8.09
N ILE A 41 19.65 3.27 -7.60
CA ILE A 41 18.91 4.53 -7.74
C ILE A 41 19.50 5.54 -6.74
N PRO A 42 19.85 6.76 -7.17
CA PRO A 42 20.37 7.77 -6.28
C PRO A 42 19.26 8.30 -5.36
N LEU A 43 19.60 8.60 -4.10
CA LEU A 43 18.65 9.09 -3.09
C LEU A 43 18.47 10.61 -3.21
N VAL A 44 17.45 11.06 -3.94
CA VAL A 44 17.23 12.49 -4.22
C VAL A 44 15.77 12.91 -4.05
N ASN A 45 15.53 14.23 -4.11
CA ASN A 45 14.21 14.85 -4.22
C ASN A 45 13.27 14.73 -3.01
N LYS A 46 13.83 14.60 -1.81
CA LYS A 46 13.08 14.48 -0.55
C LYS A 46 12.04 15.57 -0.36
N LYS A 47 10.76 15.18 -0.34
CA LYS A 47 9.59 16.03 -0.06
C LYS A 47 9.44 17.21 -1.03
N VAL A 48 9.91 17.07 -2.27
CA VAL A 48 9.69 18.08 -3.31
C VAL A 48 8.23 17.99 -3.80
N PRO A 49 7.45 19.08 -3.75
CA PRO A 49 6.05 19.06 -4.19
C PRO A 49 5.90 18.69 -5.68
N GLY A 50 4.88 17.89 -5.99
CA GLY A 50 4.54 17.50 -7.37
C GLY A 50 5.29 16.29 -7.90
N LEU A 51 6.24 15.74 -7.15
CA LEU A 51 6.91 14.48 -7.51
C LEU A 51 6.18 13.27 -6.97
N MET A 52 6.20 12.19 -7.76
CA MET A 52 5.66 10.90 -7.35
C MET A 52 6.70 10.13 -6.55
N LYS A 53 6.27 9.35 -5.56
CA LYS A 53 7.15 8.46 -4.80
C LYS A 53 6.70 7.01 -4.96
N ASP A 54 7.64 6.09 -4.95
CA ASP A 54 7.33 4.68 -4.76
C ASP A 54 7.16 4.40 -3.27
N GLU A 55 5.94 4.11 -2.82
CA GLU A 55 5.63 3.83 -1.41
C GLU A 55 6.27 2.54 -0.89
N ASN A 56 6.69 1.64 -1.79
CA ASN A 56 7.32 0.39 -1.44
C ASN A 56 8.84 0.46 -1.45
N ASN A 57 9.46 1.61 -1.76
CA ASN A 57 10.91 1.85 -1.70
C ASN A 57 11.73 0.74 -2.38
N GLY A 58 11.34 0.31 -3.58
CA GLY A 58 12.04 -0.72 -4.36
C GLY A 58 11.61 -2.16 -4.08
N THR A 59 10.68 -2.39 -3.16
CA THR A 59 10.12 -3.74 -2.92
C THR A 59 8.91 -4.00 -3.82
N ILE A 60 8.83 -5.21 -4.36
CA ILE A 60 7.81 -5.58 -5.33
C ILE A 60 6.50 -5.90 -4.62
N MET A 61 5.42 -5.25 -5.04
CA MET A 61 4.07 -5.63 -4.66
C MET A 61 3.65 -6.84 -5.49
N THR A 62 3.42 -7.99 -4.84
CA THR A 62 3.10 -9.24 -5.52
C THR A 62 1.60 -9.41 -5.73
N GLU A 63 0.80 -8.97 -4.76
CA GLU A 63 -0.66 -9.15 -4.79
C GLU A 63 -1.38 -7.93 -4.23
N PHE A 64 -2.55 -7.65 -4.79
CA PHE A 64 -3.44 -6.58 -4.37
C PHE A 64 -4.89 -7.07 -4.38
N VAL A 65 -5.63 -6.80 -3.30
CA VAL A 65 -7.06 -7.09 -3.20
C VAL A 65 -7.78 -5.83 -2.76
N GLY A 66 -8.66 -5.30 -3.61
CA GLY A 66 -9.52 -4.16 -3.30
C GLY A 66 -10.98 -4.58 -3.23
N LEU A 67 -11.62 -4.41 -2.08
CA LEU A 67 -13.04 -4.75 -1.87
C LEU A 67 -13.94 -3.53 -2.04
N ARG A 68 -13.51 -2.38 -1.50
CA ARG A 68 -14.27 -1.12 -1.56
C ARG A 68 -13.29 0.05 -1.42
N ALA A 69 -13.76 1.26 -1.75
CA ALA A 69 -13.08 2.50 -1.37
C ALA A 69 -12.64 2.48 0.11
N LYS A 70 -11.34 2.69 0.33
CA LYS A 70 -10.64 2.67 1.63
C LYS A 70 -10.69 1.31 2.34
N MET A 71 -10.87 0.23 1.58
CA MET A 71 -10.85 -1.15 2.06
C MET A 71 -10.08 -2.05 1.07
N TYR A 72 -8.81 -2.27 1.36
CA TYR A 72 -7.91 -3.04 0.50
C TYR A 72 -6.77 -3.68 1.29
N ALA A 73 -6.11 -4.67 0.69
CA ALA A 73 -4.92 -5.31 1.20
C ALA A 73 -3.85 -5.46 0.11
N LEU A 74 -2.58 -5.39 0.52
CA LEU A 74 -1.40 -5.51 -0.34
C LEU A 74 -0.45 -6.53 0.27
N ARG A 75 0.09 -7.40 -0.58
CA ARG A 75 1.23 -8.25 -0.24
C ARG A 75 2.46 -7.70 -0.97
N VAL A 76 3.51 -7.46 -0.20
CA VAL A 76 4.76 -6.86 -0.68
C VAL A 76 5.90 -7.74 -0.22
N ASP A 77 6.79 -8.08 -1.14
CA ASP A 77 7.87 -9.01 -0.86
C ASP A 77 8.78 -8.51 0.27
N GLY A 78 9.14 -9.43 1.18
CA GLY A 78 9.93 -9.13 2.37
C GLY A 78 9.25 -8.20 3.40
N LYS A 79 7.97 -7.83 3.23
CA LYS A 79 7.22 -6.94 4.14
C LYS A 79 5.97 -7.61 4.69
N LYS A 80 5.49 -7.09 5.83
CA LYS A 80 4.20 -7.50 6.38
C LYS A 80 3.06 -7.00 5.49
N ASP A 81 2.03 -7.81 5.34
CA ASP A 81 0.81 -7.44 4.62
C ASP A 81 0.28 -6.08 5.10
N ILE A 82 0.05 -5.18 4.14
CA ILE A 82 -0.57 -3.88 4.41
C ILE A 82 -2.07 -4.08 4.27
N LYS A 83 -2.81 -3.79 5.34
CA LYS A 83 -4.26 -3.95 5.40
C LYS A 83 -4.91 -2.62 5.75
N LYS A 84 -5.83 -2.16 4.90
CA LYS A 84 -6.60 -0.94 5.10
C LYS A 84 -8.07 -1.29 5.19
N VAL A 85 -8.71 -0.84 6.28
CA VAL A 85 -10.16 -0.92 6.47
C VAL A 85 -10.61 0.36 7.17
N LYS A 86 -11.31 1.23 6.45
CA LYS A 86 -11.85 2.45 7.05
C LYS A 86 -12.87 2.13 8.15
N GLY A 87 -12.74 2.78 9.30
CA GLY A 87 -13.67 2.64 10.43
C GLY A 87 -13.37 1.47 11.38
N VAL A 88 -12.34 0.67 11.10
CA VAL A 88 -11.87 -0.39 11.98
C VAL A 88 -10.57 0.05 12.66
N LYS A 89 -10.43 -0.23 13.95
CA LYS A 89 -9.20 0.10 14.70
C LYS A 89 -8.01 -0.68 14.16
N SER A 90 -6.85 -0.03 14.08
CA SER A 90 -5.61 -0.62 13.59
C SER A 90 -5.20 -1.89 14.35
N ASN A 91 -5.43 -1.94 15.67
CA ASN A 91 -5.13 -3.12 16.49
C ASN A 91 -6.00 -4.34 16.14
N VAL A 92 -7.26 -4.13 15.77
CA VAL A 92 -8.19 -5.18 15.34
C VAL A 92 -7.75 -5.70 13.98
N ILE A 93 -7.42 -4.80 13.05
CA ILE A 93 -6.88 -5.17 11.73
C ILE A 93 -5.60 -5.99 11.87
N ALA A 94 -4.67 -5.55 12.74
CA ALA A 94 -3.39 -6.23 12.94
C ALA A 94 -3.55 -7.64 13.53
N ARG A 95 -4.52 -7.86 14.42
CA ARG A 95 -4.66 -9.11 15.19
C ARG A 95 -5.65 -10.12 14.60
N THR A 96 -6.66 -9.66 13.85
CA THR A 96 -7.85 -10.48 13.53
C THR A 96 -8.23 -10.52 12.06
N ILE A 97 -7.57 -9.72 11.22
CA ILE A 97 -7.82 -9.68 9.78
C ILE A 97 -6.53 -10.08 9.08
N THR A 98 -6.59 -11.07 8.20
CA THR A 98 -5.46 -11.50 7.37
C THR A 98 -5.61 -10.99 5.94
N PHE A 99 -4.57 -11.11 5.10
CA PHE A 99 -4.72 -10.86 3.67
C PHE A 99 -5.70 -11.86 3.03
N ASP A 100 -5.64 -13.13 3.45
CA ASP A 100 -6.47 -14.20 2.91
C ASP A 100 -7.96 -13.97 3.22
N ASP A 101 -8.31 -13.30 4.33
CA ASP A 101 -9.67 -12.85 4.60
C ASP A 101 -10.20 -11.96 3.46
N TYR A 102 -9.39 -11.05 2.92
CA TYR A 102 -9.80 -10.19 1.80
C TYR A 102 -10.00 -11.00 0.53
N THR A 103 -9.05 -11.89 0.22
CA THR A 103 -9.10 -12.77 -0.96
C THR A 103 -10.35 -13.65 -0.92
N ARG A 104 -10.67 -14.20 0.25
CA ARG A 104 -11.85 -15.03 0.48
C ARG A 104 -13.14 -14.22 0.32
N CYS A 105 -13.23 -13.03 0.90
CA CYS A 105 -14.38 -12.14 0.69
C CYS A 105 -14.59 -11.79 -0.79
N LEU A 106 -13.50 -11.57 -1.54
CA LEU A 106 -13.59 -11.26 -2.96
C LEU A 106 -14.05 -12.47 -3.79
N ASN A 107 -13.48 -13.65 -3.55
CA ASN A 107 -13.71 -14.84 -4.39
C ASN A 107 -14.99 -15.60 -4.03
N GLU A 108 -15.37 -15.62 -2.75
CA GLU A 108 -16.58 -16.32 -2.27
C GLU A 108 -17.79 -15.40 -2.14
N GLU A 109 -17.63 -14.09 -2.41
CA GLU A 109 -18.68 -13.06 -2.23
C GLU A 109 -19.31 -13.07 -0.82
N ILE A 110 -18.49 -13.35 0.19
CA ILE A 110 -18.94 -13.41 1.58
C ILE A 110 -18.70 -12.11 2.34
N GLU A 111 -19.53 -11.87 3.36
CA GLU A 111 -19.31 -10.82 4.34
C GLU A 111 -18.62 -11.36 5.59
N MET A 112 -17.57 -10.67 6.03
CA MET A 112 -16.91 -10.94 7.30
C MET A 112 -17.11 -9.79 8.28
N THR A 113 -17.46 -10.13 9.52
CA THR A 113 -17.59 -9.18 10.62
C THR A 113 -16.52 -9.43 11.68
N ARG A 114 -16.10 -8.35 12.36
CA ARG A 114 -15.15 -8.40 13.47
C ARG A 114 -15.63 -7.52 14.60
N GLN A 115 -15.55 -8.02 15.83
CA GLN A 115 -15.87 -7.25 17.02
C GLN A 115 -14.71 -6.30 17.36
N GLN A 116 -15.06 -5.07 17.75
CA GLN A 116 -14.09 -4.09 18.23
C GLN A 116 -14.67 -3.27 19.38
N SER A 117 -13.90 -3.09 20.45
CA SER A 117 -14.31 -2.26 21.59
C SER A 117 -13.92 -0.80 21.37
N CYS A 118 -14.85 0.13 21.58
CA CYS A 118 -14.63 1.56 21.44
C CYS A 118 -15.20 2.30 22.64
N ILE A 119 -14.44 3.23 23.22
CA ILE A 119 -14.93 4.17 24.22
C ILE A 119 -15.42 5.41 23.44
N ARG A 120 -16.67 5.81 23.66
CA ARG A 120 -17.26 7.01 23.03
C ARG A 120 -18.06 7.79 24.07
N SER A 121 -17.84 9.11 24.14
CA SER A 121 -18.79 10.02 24.78
C SER A 121 -19.99 10.20 23.84
N LYS A 122 -21.21 10.17 24.39
CA LYS A 122 -22.47 10.32 23.63
C LYS A 122 -23.20 11.64 23.92
N LEU A 123 -22.64 12.49 24.79
CA LEU A 123 -23.24 13.74 25.22
C LEU A 123 -22.25 14.90 25.02
N HIS A 124 -22.45 15.61 23.92
CA HIS A 124 -22.13 17.03 23.73
C HIS A 124 -23.06 17.58 22.64
#